data_AF-A0A7V8F9I4-F1
#
_entry.id   AF-A0A7V8F9I4-F1
#
_cell.length_a   1.000
_cell.length_b   1.000
_cell.length_c   1.000
_cell.angle_alpha   90.00
_cell.angle_beta   90.00
_cell.angle_gamma   90.00
#
_symmetry.space_group_name_H-M   'P 1'
#
loop_
_entity.id
_entity.type
_entity.pdbx_description
1 polymer ?
#
loop_
_entity_poly.entity_id
_entity_poly.type
_entity_poly.pdbx_seq_one_letter_code
_entity_poly.pdbx_strand_id
1 'polypeptide(L)'
;MSTDTPLDDYNRMLIEQITTRAQQGFMANLTAPQYVVVHTGVDRVLTILSARSLADDQHPVFGPKPFADCIHYINQQLVVGPGKPAPSPQTPDDGSHHP
;
A
#
# COMPACT_ATOMS: atom_id res chain seq x y z
N MET A 1 44.24 -43.19 -2.86
CA MET A 1 44.28 -41.78 -2.44
C MET A 1 43.11 -41.11 -3.12
N SER A 2 42.05 -40.85 -2.36
CA SER A 2 40.75 -40.41 -2.87
C SER A 2 40.84 -38.95 -3.30
N THR A 3 40.73 -38.70 -4.61
CA THR A 3 40.82 -37.37 -5.24
C THR A 3 39.48 -36.64 -5.33
N ASP A 4 38.40 -37.19 -4.76
CA ASP A 4 37.03 -36.67 -4.92
C ASP A 4 36.64 -35.55 -3.94
N THR A 5 37.35 -35.41 -2.82
CA THR A 5 37.05 -34.43 -1.76
C THR A 5 36.90 -32.97 -2.25
N PRO A 6 37.77 -32.45 -3.15
CA PRO A 6 37.66 -31.07 -3.63
C PRO A 6 36.43 -30.81 -4.50
N LEU A 7 35.97 -31.84 -5.21
CA LEU A 7 34.86 -31.72 -6.16
C LEU A 7 33.51 -31.83 -5.44
N ASP A 8 33.45 -32.69 -4.42
CA ASP A 8 32.31 -32.79 -3.51
C ASP A 8 32.11 -31.50 -2.69
N ASP A 9 33.20 -30.92 -2.16
CA ASP A 9 33.14 -29.65 -1.43
C ASP A 9 32.67 -28.49 -2.33
N TYR A 10 33.14 -28.45 -3.58
CA TYR A 10 32.71 -27.46 -4.56
C TYR A 10 31.23 -27.62 -4.93
N ASN A 11 30.76 -28.84 -5.16
CA ASN A 11 29.36 -29.14 -5.44
C ASN A 11 28.47 -28.72 -4.26
N ARG A 12 28.91 -28.98 -3.03
CA ARG A 12 28.19 -28.59 -1.82
C ARG A 12 28.06 -27.07 -1.69
N MET A 13 29.14 -26.34 -1.92
CA MET A 13 29.13 -24.87 -1.94
C MET A 13 28.15 -24.31 -2.99
N LEU A 14 28.14 -24.89 -4.21
CA LEU A 14 27.21 -24.46 -5.26
C LEU A 14 25.74 -24.69 -4.87
N ILE A 15 25.42 -25.85 -4.30
CA ILE A 15 24.07 -26.17 -3.82
C ILE A 15 23.64 -25.19 -2.73
N GLU A 16 24.53 -24.85 -1.78
CA GLU A 16 24.23 -23.86 -0.74
C GLU A 16 23.94 -22.49 -1.35
N GLN A 17 24.75 -22.01 -2.29
CA GLN A 17 24.53 -20.73 -2.97
C GLN A 17 23.19 -20.70 -3.75
N ILE A 18 22.85 -21.78 -4.45
CA ILE A 18 21.57 -21.90 -5.16
C ILE A 18 20.42 -21.86 -4.16
N THR A 19 20.53 -22.61 -3.07
CA THR A 19 19.51 -22.67 -2.02
C THR A 19 19.28 -21.31 -1.38
N THR A 20 20.35 -20.59 -1.05
CA THR A 20 20.25 -19.23 -0.49
C THR A 20 19.57 -18.28 -1.48
N ARG A 21 19.95 -18.29 -2.76
CA ARG A 21 19.33 -17.43 -3.78
C ARG A 21 17.85 -17.76 -3.99
N ALA A 22 17.50 -19.05 -4.00
CA ALA A 22 16.12 -19.49 -4.12
C ALA A 22 15.27 -19.04 -2.92
N GLN A 23 15.79 -19.19 -1.70
CA GLN A 23 15.13 -18.71 -0.48
C GLN A 23 14.95 -17.20 -0.49
N GLN A 24 15.97 -16.44 -0.88
CA GLN A 24 15.89 -14.97 -1.00
C GLN A 24 14.84 -14.54 -2.04
N GLY A 25 14.83 -15.18 -3.21
CA GLY A 25 13.83 -14.90 -4.26
C GLY A 25 12.41 -15.26 -3.83
N PHE A 26 12.25 -16.32 -3.04
CA PHE A 26 10.96 -16.71 -2.47
C PHE A 26 10.50 -15.73 -1.39
N MET A 27 11.36 -15.37 -0.44
CA MET A 27 11.05 -14.40 0.62
C MET A 27 10.71 -13.01 0.05
N ALA A 28 11.41 -12.57 -0.99
CA ALA A 28 11.12 -11.32 -1.67
C ALA A 28 9.70 -11.32 -2.29
N ASN A 29 9.24 -12.46 -2.82
CA ASN A 29 7.90 -12.62 -3.39
C ASN A 29 6.78 -12.81 -2.35
N LEU A 30 7.11 -13.33 -1.16
CA LEU A 30 6.13 -13.50 -0.09
C LEU A 30 5.71 -12.20 0.59
N THR A 31 6.49 -11.13 0.41
CA THR A 31 6.17 -9.83 1.00
C THR A 31 5.04 -9.18 0.20
N ALA A 32 3.79 -9.51 0.54
CA ALA A 32 2.64 -8.86 -0.08
C ALA A 32 2.77 -7.33 0.07
N PRO A 33 2.71 -6.56 -1.02
CA PRO A 33 2.86 -5.11 -0.94
C PRO A 33 1.74 -4.55 -0.06
N GLN A 34 2.13 -3.74 0.92
CA GLN A 34 1.21 -3.08 1.82
C GLN A 34 0.88 -1.66 1.34
N TYR A 35 -0.38 -1.29 1.53
CA TYR A 35 -0.95 -0.02 1.10
C TYR A 35 -1.65 0.67 2.26
N VAL A 36 -1.74 1.98 2.18
CA VAL A 36 -2.44 2.84 3.14
C VAL A 36 -3.44 3.70 2.39
N VAL A 37 -4.52 4.09 3.06
CA VAL A 37 -5.48 5.07 2.57
C VAL A 37 -5.23 6.38 3.31
N VAL A 38 -5.13 7.48 2.58
CA VAL A 38 -4.97 8.83 3.13
C VAL A 38 -6.08 9.75 2.64
N HIS A 39 -6.38 10.81 3.40
CA HIS A 39 -7.13 11.94 2.86
C HIS A 39 -6.15 12.91 2.20
N THR A 40 -6.42 13.26 0.95
CA THR A 40 -5.66 14.27 0.22
C THR A 40 -6.42 15.60 0.25
N GLY A 41 -5.75 16.65 0.71
CA GLY A 41 -6.21 18.04 0.64
C GLY A 41 -7.48 18.39 1.43
N VAL A 42 -8.01 19.57 1.12
CA VAL A 42 -9.22 20.16 1.74
C VAL A 42 -10.48 19.38 1.39
N ASP A 43 -10.49 18.72 0.22
CA ASP A 43 -11.66 18.03 -0.34
C ASP A 43 -11.89 16.61 0.19
N ARG A 44 -11.07 16.16 1.15
CA ARG A 44 -11.17 14.83 1.80
C ARG A 44 -11.18 13.65 0.82
N VAL A 45 -10.55 13.76 -0.35
CA VAL A 45 -10.47 12.67 -1.32
C VAL A 45 -9.63 11.53 -0.75
N LEU A 46 -10.21 10.31 -0.68
CA LEU A 46 -9.53 9.10 -0.25
C LEU A 46 -8.61 8.58 -1.36
N THR A 47 -7.32 8.46 -1.07
CA THR A 47 -6.30 7.97 -2.02
C THR A 47 -5.57 6.77 -1.43
N ILE A 48 -5.33 5.74 -2.24
CA ILE A 48 -4.51 4.59 -1.85
C ILE A 48 -3.07 4.85 -2.27
N LEU A 49 -2.15 4.76 -1.31
CA LEU A 49 -0.70 4.88 -1.52
C LEU A 49 -0.01 3.59 -1.08
N SER A 50 1.16 3.32 -1.64
CA SER A 50 2.04 2.29 -1.07
C SER A 50 2.50 2.75 0.31
N ALA A 51 2.49 1.86 1.31
CA ALA A 51 2.85 2.20 2.69
C ALA A 51 4.29 2.76 2.79
N ARG A 52 5.19 2.32 1.91
CA ARG A 52 6.58 2.82 1.82
C ARG A 52 6.73 4.22 1.22
N SER A 53 5.67 4.75 0.62
CA SER A 53 5.65 6.04 -0.07
C SER A 53 4.86 7.10 0.70
N LEU A 54 4.37 6.75 1.89
CA LEU A 54 3.69 7.69 2.77
C LEU A 54 4.73 8.66 3.34
N ALA A 55 4.48 9.97 3.17
CA ALA A 55 5.31 11.01 3.76
C ALA A 55 5.04 11.13 5.26
N ASP A 56 6.05 11.52 6.05
CA ASP A 56 6.00 11.55 7.52
C ASP A 56 4.92 12.50 8.09
N ASP A 57 4.51 13.50 7.31
CA ASP A 57 3.48 14.47 7.67
C ASP A 57 2.05 13.99 7.37
N GLN A 58 1.90 12.93 6.56
CA GLN A 58 0.60 12.38 6.18
C GLN A 58 0.18 11.26 7.12
N HIS A 59 -1.03 11.40 7.69
CA HIS A 59 -1.61 10.41 8.58
C HIS A 59 -2.55 9.49 7.79
N PRO A 60 -2.34 8.16 7.79
CA PRO A 60 -3.22 7.26 7.10
C PRO A 60 -4.52 7.11 7.89
N VAL A 61 -5.65 7.12 7.17
CA VAL A 61 -6.96 6.85 7.76
C VAL A 61 -7.28 5.36 7.83
N PHE A 62 -6.58 4.55 7.03
CA PHE A 62 -6.70 3.10 7.03
C PHE A 62 -5.42 2.46 6.50
N GLY A 63 -5.08 1.26 6.98
CA GLY A 63 -3.84 0.56 6.61
C GLY A 63 -2.74 0.66 7.68
N PRO A 64 -1.57 0.03 7.45
CA PRO A 64 -1.17 -0.70 6.25
C PRO A 64 -1.89 -2.04 6.07
N LYS A 65 -2.44 -2.30 4.87
CA LYS A 65 -3.20 -3.50 4.51
C LYS A 65 -2.97 -3.90 3.03
N PRO A 66 -3.34 -5.12 2.60
CA PRO A 66 -3.43 -5.47 1.19
C PRO A 66 -4.30 -4.51 0.38
N PHE A 67 -3.98 -4.33 -0.90
CA PHE A 67 -4.70 -3.38 -1.78
C PHE A 67 -6.22 -3.61 -1.82
N ALA A 68 -6.65 -4.87 -1.85
CA ALA A 68 -8.07 -5.24 -1.87
C ALA A 68 -8.83 -4.73 -0.64
N ASP A 69 -8.21 -4.79 0.54
CA ASP A 69 -8.82 -4.29 1.79
C ASP A 69 -8.93 -2.77 1.78
N CYS A 70 -7.93 -2.06 1.22
CA CYS A 70 -7.97 -0.61 1.05
C CYS A 70 -9.10 -0.18 0.10
N ILE A 71 -9.31 -0.89 -1.01
CA ILE A 71 -10.43 -0.65 -1.93
C ILE A 71 -11.77 -0.91 -1.24
N HIS A 72 -11.87 -2.00 -0.48
CA HIS A 72 -13.08 -2.33 0.28
C HIS A 72 -13.43 -1.21 1.27
N TYR A 73 -12.44 -0.72 2.02
CA TYR A 73 -12.61 0.41 2.92
C TYR A 73 -13.12 1.66 2.20
N ILE A 74 -12.51 2.05 1.06
CA ILE A 74 -12.95 3.23 0.29
C ILE A 74 -14.39 3.06 -0.19
N ASN A 75 -14.75 1.89 -0.71
CA ASN A 75 -16.11 1.63 -1.17
C ASN A 75 -17.13 1.77 -0.03
N GLN A 76 -16.81 1.32 1.19
CA GLN A 76 -17.69 1.53 2.36
C GLN A 76 -17.87 3.01 2.71
N GLN A 77 -16.86 3.85 2.50
CA GLN A 77 -16.93 5.29 2.78
C GLN A 77 -17.67 6.07 1.69
N LEU A 78 -17.57 5.64 0.43
CA LEU A 78 -18.18 6.31 -0.72
C LEU A 78 -19.61 5.86 -1.04
N VAL A 79 -20.04 4.69 -0.55
CA VAL A 79 -21.44 4.27 -0.65
C VAL A 79 -22.27 5.16 0.28
N VAL A 80 -22.75 6.25 -0.31
CA VAL A 80 -23.88 7.01 0.21
C VAL A 80 -25.04 6.02 0.29
N GLY A 81 -25.40 5.59 1.50
CA GLY A 81 -26.61 4.80 1.70
C GLY A 81 -27.79 5.48 1.00
N PRO A 82 -28.72 4.73 0.38
CA PRO A 82 -29.83 5.31 -0.36
C PRO A 82 -30.62 6.25 0.57
N GLY A 83 -30.43 7.57 0.43
CA GLY A 83 -31.12 8.58 1.23
C GLY A 83 -30.32 9.77 1.74
N LYS A 84 -28.99 9.85 1.60
CA LYS A 84 -28.25 11.07 1.99
C LYS A 84 -27.93 11.93 0.76
N PRO A 85 -28.57 13.10 0.56
CA PRO A 85 -28.21 13.97 -0.55
C PRO A 85 -26.75 14.42 -0.41
N ALA A 86 -26.04 14.50 -1.53
CA ALA A 86 -24.72 15.11 -1.57
C ALA A 86 -24.79 16.51 -0.92
N PRO A 87 -23.80 16.90 -0.09
CA PRO A 87 -23.75 18.25 0.44
C PRO A 87 -23.75 19.22 -0.75
N SER A 88 -24.75 20.10 -0.79
CA SER A 88 -24.85 21.09 -1.85
C SER A 88 -23.58 21.96 -1.81
N PRO A 89 -22.94 22.24 -2.96
CA PRO A 89 -21.82 23.15 -3.00
C PRO A 89 -22.29 24.51 -2.46
N GLN A 90 -21.65 24.99 -1.39
CA GLN A 90 -21.90 26.32 -0.86
C GLN A 90 -21.46 27.33 -1.92
N THR A 91 -22.43 27.99 -2.56
CA THR A 91 -22.17 29.17 -3.37
C THR A 91 -21.53 30.22 -2.45
N PRO A 92 -20.43 30.89 -2.85
CA PRO A 92 -19.92 32.02 -2.10
C PRO A 92 -21.00 33.10 -2.10
N ASP A 93 -21.42 33.52 -0.91
CA ASP A 93 -22.30 34.67 -0.71
C ASP A 93 -21.49 35.93 -1.06
N ASP A 94 -21.53 36.32 -2.33
CA ASP A 94 -20.96 37.56 -2.84
C ASP A 94 -22.12 38.53 -3.12
N GLY A 95 -22.13 39.65 -2.40
CA GLY A 95 -22.93 40.82 -2.79
C GLY A 95 -23.85 41.42 -1.74
N SER A 96 -23.26 42.23 -0.85
CA SER A 96 -23.65 43.64 -0.60
C SER A 96 -25.10 44.06 -0.89
N HIS A 97 -25.84 44.58 0.12
CA HIS A 97 -26.56 45.87 0.05
C HIS A 97 -27.02 46.35 1.45
N HIS A 98 -26.42 47.47 1.89
CA HIS A 98 -27.04 48.49 2.75
C HIS A 98 -28.28 49.06 2.01
N PRO A 99 -29.30 49.68 2.66
CA PRO A 99 -29.17 50.68 3.74
C PRO A 99 -29.78 50.27 5.08
#